data_AF-A0A7V5URF0-F1
#
_entry.id   AF-A0A7V5URF0-F1
#
_cell.length_a   1.000
_cell.length_b   1.000
_cell.length_c   1.000
_cell.angle_alpha   90.00
_cell.angle_beta   90.00
_cell.angle_gamma   90.00
#
_symmetry.space_group_name_H-M   'P 1'
#
loop_
_entity.id
_entity.type
_entity.pdbx_description
1 polymer ?
#
loop_
_entity_poly.entity_id
_entity_poly.type
_entity_poly.pdbx_seq_one_letter_code
_entity_poly.pdbx_strand_id
1 'polypeptide(L)'
;MPFSDILLPVFVTLFVVIDPIGLTPVFVSLTAGVDGATRRKIAFQACAIAAVILVLFAVAGKHLLLLMGITLPAFRIAGGIMLFLIAVEMLFEKRTERRNRNATETTEPGHVESGAGDIAVFPLATPLIAGPGAAASIILLMGQHQGDLISQAVILAV
;
A
#
# COMPACT_ATOMS: atom_id res chain seq x y z
N MET A 1 -20.24 -18.85 -1.52
CA MET A 1 -18.90 -19.21 -1.01
C MET A 1 -18.92 -18.99 0.50
N PRO A 2 -18.40 -19.90 1.33
CA PRO A 2 -18.22 -19.61 2.75
C PRO A 2 -17.24 -18.45 2.94
N PHE A 3 -17.47 -17.62 3.97
CA PHE A 3 -16.69 -16.41 4.27
C PHE A 3 -15.18 -16.65 4.37
N SER A 4 -14.78 -17.84 4.87
CA SER A 4 -13.40 -18.29 4.98
C SER A 4 -12.65 -18.33 3.65
N ASP A 5 -13.36 -18.66 2.56
CA ASP A 5 -12.76 -18.88 1.24
C ASP A 5 -12.37 -17.56 0.56
N ILE A 6 -12.85 -16.43 1.07
CA ILE A 6 -12.54 -15.09 0.56
C ILE A 6 -11.59 -14.36 1.52
N LEU A 7 -11.87 -14.43 2.83
CA LEU A 7 -11.07 -13.76 3.85
C LEU A 7 -9.59 -14.17 3.76
N LEU A 8 -9.32 -15.47 3.74
CA LEU A 8 -7.94 -15.97 3.80
C LEU A 8 -7.13 -15.57 2.55
N PRO A 9 -7.63 -15.77 1.30
CA PRO A 9 -6.89 -15.32 0.11
C PRO A 9 -6.69 -13.81 0.04
N VAL A 10 -7.69 -13.01 0.42
CA VAL A 10 -7.60 -11.54 0.43
C VAL A 10 -6.55 -11.09 1.44
N PHE A 11 -6.61 -11.62 2.67
CA PHE A 11 -5.64 -11.33 3.72
C PHE A 11 -4.22 -11.70 3.30
N VAL A 12 -4.01 -12.90 2.79
CA VAL A 12 -2.69 -13.35 2.33
C VAL A 12 -2.19 -12.46 1.19
N THR A 13 -3.04 -12.12 0.24
CA THR A 13 -2.67 -11.26 -0.90
C THR A 13 -2.22 -9.89 -0.42
N LEU A 14 -3.03 -9.21 0.41
CA LEU A 14 -2.69 -7.89 0.92
C LEU A 14 -1.48 -7.91 1.85
N PHE A 15 -1.38 -8.91 2.74
CA PHE A 15 -0.25 -9.07 3.65
C PHE A 15 1.08 -9.23 2.88
N VAL A 16 1.11 -10.09 1.86
CA VAL A 16 2.31 -10.32 1.04
C VAL A 16 2.66 -9.09 0.21
N VAL A 17 1.67 -8.41 -0.36
CA VAL A 17 1.90 -7.24 -1.23
C VAL A 17 2.32 -6.00 -0.46
N ILE A 18 1.78 -5.78 0.75
CA ILE A 18 2.17 -4.67 1.62
C ILE A 18 3.52 -4.93 2.28
N ASP A 19 3.84 -6.21 2.56
CA ASP A 19 5.10 -6.64 3.18
C ASP A 19 5.42 -5.91 4.51
N PRO A 20 4.58 -6.05 5.55
CA PRO A 20 4.79 -5.38 6.83
C PRO A 20 6.12 -5.78 7.50
N ILE A 21 6.63 -6.99 7.19
CA ILE A 21 7.92 -7.47 7.69
C ILE A 21 9.06 -6.67 7.03
N GLY A 22 9.06 -6.57 5.71
CA GLY A 22 10.04 -5.78 4.96
C GLY A 22 9.96 -4.27 5.23
N LEU A 23 8.80 -3.76 5.63
CA LEU A 23 8.63 -2.35 6.03
C LEU A 23 9.18 -2.04 7.43
N THR A 24 9.41 -3.04 8.28
CA THR A 24 9.84 -2.83 9.68
C THR A 24 11.17 -2.07 9.78
N PRO A 25 12.26 -2.43 9.07
CA PRO A 25 13.52 -1.69 9.11
C PRO A 25 13.38 -0.24 8.64
N VAL A 26 12.54 0.01 7.62
CA VAL A 26 12.26 1.35 7.09
C VAL A 26 11.49 2.19 8.11
N PHE A 27 10.50 1.59 8.79
CA PHE A 27 9.78 2.28 9.86
C PHE A 27 10.70 2.62 11.04
N VAL A 28 11.59 1.70 11.43
CA VAL A 28 12.59 1.93 12.49
C VAL A 28 13.52 3.07 12.13
N SER A 29 14.03 3.14 10.90
CA SER A 29 14.93 4.21 10.47
C SER A 29 14.25 5.57 10.41
N LEU A 30 13.01 5.64 9.89
CA LEU A 30 12.23 6.88 9.78
C LEU A 30 11.74 7.42 11.14
N THR A 31 11.64 6.56 12.15
CA THR A 31 11.19 6.95 13.50
C THR A 31 12.33 6.94 14.53
N ALA A 32 13.59 6.90 14.07
CA ALA A 32 14.75 6.98 14.94
C ALA A 32 14.77 8.32 15.69
N GLY A 33 14.98 8.27 17.02
CA GLY A 33 15.00 9.47 17.87
C GLY A 33 13.62 10.00 18.30
N VAL A 34 12.52 9.40 17.83
CA VAL A 34 11.16 9.73 18.25
C VAL A 34 10.79 8.93 19.51
N ASP A 35 10.08 9.54 20.45
CA ASP A 35 9.60 8.86 21.65
C ASP A 35 8.57 7.76 21.33
N GLY A 36 8.41 6.78 22.23
CA GLY A 36 7.57 5.62 21.99
C GLY A 36 6.08 5.94 21.76
N ALA A 37 5.54 6.98 22.40
CA ALA A 37 4.14 7.36 22.25
C ALA A 37 3.90 7.99 20.87
N THR A 38 4.78 8.90 20.47
CA THR A 38 4.72 9.52 19.14
C THR A 38 4.98 8.50 18.04
N ARG A 39 5.93 7.58 18.22
CA ARG A 39 6.19 6.49 17.26
C ARG A 39 4.96 5.61 17.02
N ARG A 40 4.23 5.25 18.08
CA ARG A 40 2.96 4.52 17.95
C ARG A 40 1.90 5.36 17.23
N LYS A 41 1.80 6.65 17.53
CA LYS A 41 0.89 7.57 16.83
C LYS A 41 1.16 7.62 15.33
N ILE A 42 2.43 7.72 14.93
CA ILE A 42 2.86 7.69 13.52
C ILE A 42 2.39 6.41 12.84
N ALA A 43 2.62 5.24 13.47
CA ALA A 43 2.20 3.95 12.92
C ALA A 43 0.67 3.89 12.69
N PHE A 44 -0.12 4.30 13.69
CA PHE A 44 -1.58 4.32 13.57
C PHE A 44 -2.05 5.30 12.49
N GLN A 45 -1.47 6.50 12.42
CA GLN A 45 -1.80 7.48 11.39
C GLN A 45 -1.45 6.96 9.99
N ALA A 46 -0.28 6.37 9.80
CA ALA A 46 0.15 5.81 8.53
C ALA A 46 -0.80 4.69 8.06
N CYS A 47 -1.15 3.75 8.94
CA CYS A 47 -2.10 2.68 8.64
C CYS A 47 -3.50 3.23 8.31
N ALA A 48 -3.99 4.23 9.06
CA ALA A 48 -5.29 4.83 8.82
C ALA A 48 -5.35 5.55 7.46
N ILE A 49 -4.34 6.34 7.13
CA ILE A 49 -4.25 7.03 5.83
C ILE A 49 -4.17 6.01 4.70
N ALA A 50 -3.33 4.98 4.84
CA ALA A 50 -3.21 3.93 3.83
C ALA A 50 -4.52 3.16 3.63
N ALA A 51 -5.23 2.82 4.72
CA ALA A 51 -6.53 2.16 4.65
C ALA A 51 -7.55 3.02 3.89
N VAL A 52 -7.63 4.32 4.18
CA VAL A 52 -8.51 5.25 3.44
C VAL A 52 -8.17 5.24 1.95
N ILE A 53 -6.89 5.31 1.59
CA ILE A 53 -6.46 5.27 0.18
C ILE A 53 -6.85 3.96 -0.49
N LEU A 54 -6.60 2.82 0.16
CA LEU A 54 -6.94 1.51 -0.39
C LEU A 54 -8.45 1.33 -0.53
N VAL A 55 -9.26 1.82 0.42
CA VAL A 55 -10.73 1.84 0.31
C VAL A 55 -11.18 2.70 -0.87
N LEU A 56 -10.56 3.87 -1.08
CA LEU A 56 -10.86 4.71 -2.24
C LEU A 56 -10.56 3.97 -3.55
N PHE A 57 -9.42 3.29 -3.67
CA PHE A 57 -9.12 2.47 -4.85
C PHE A 57 -10.06 1.27 -4.99
N ALA A 58 -10.45 0.63 -3.89
CA ALA A 58 -11.37 -0.49 -3.87
C ALA A 58 -12.74 -0.11 -4.48
N VAL A 59 -13.26 1.06 -4.12
CA VAL A 59 -14.58 1.53 -4.57
C VAL A 59 -14.49 2.23 -5.94
N ALA A 60 -13.52 3.12 -6.14
CA ALA A 60 -13.44 3.94 -7.35
C ALA A 60 -12.66 3.29 -8.50
N GLY A 61 -11.77 2.33 -8.21
CA GLY A 61 -10.79 1.84 -9.17
C GLY A 61 -11.39 1.19 -10.41
N LYS A 62 -12.47 0.40 -10.27
CA LYS A 62 -13.17 -0.18 -11.42
C LYS A 62 -13.73 0.92 -12.36
N HIS A 63 -14.35 1.94 -11.79
CA HIS A 63 -14.91 3.05 -12.56
C HIS A 63 -13.81 3.82 -13.29
N LEU A 64 -12.66 4.02 -12.64
CA LEU A 64 -11.50 4.63 -13.25
C LEU A 64 -10.97 3.80 -14.43
N LEU A 65 -10.85 2.47 -14.27
CA LEU A 65 -10.42 1.58 -15.36
C LEU A 65 -11.38 1.62 -16.56
N LEU A 66 -12.69 1.61 -16.29
CA LEU A 66 -13.71 1.71 -17.35
C LEU A 66 -13.63 3.04 -18.10
N LEU A 67 -13.41 4.16 -17.39
CA LEU A 67 -13.26 5.48 -18.01
C LEU A 67 -12.01 5.54 -18.91
N MET A 68 -10.95 4.82 -18.54
CA MET A 68 -9.72 4.70 -19.31
C MET A 68 -9.81 3.68 -20.46
N GLY A 69 -10.94 2.98 -20.61
CA GLY A 69 -11.10 1.90 -21.60
C GLY A 69 -10.26 0.65 -21.28
N ILE A 70 -9.83 0.47 -20.03
CA ILE A 70 -8.98 -0.65 -19.59
C ILE A 70 -9.87 -1.78 -19.06
N THR A 71 -9.67 -2.98 -19.59
CA THR A 71 -10.36 -4.18 -19.10
C THR A 71 -9.67 -4.75 -17.85
N LEU A 72 -10.43 -5.43 -16.98
CA LEU A 72 -9.86 -6.10 -15.80
C LEU A 72 -8.75 -7.11 -16.17
N PRO A 73 -8.87 -7.94 -17.23
CA PRO A 73 -7.77 -8.79 -17.68
C PRO A 73 -6.51 -8.01 -18.07
N ALA A 74 -6.64 -6.92 -18.81
CA ALA A 74 -5.50 -6.07 -19.18
C ALA A 74 -4.83 -5.47 -17.93
N PHE A 75 -5.63 -4.99 -16.97
CA PHE A 75 -5.14 -4.47 -15.70
C PHE A 75 -4.44 -5.54 -14.86
N ARG A 76 -4.94 -6.79 -14.86
CA ARG A 76 -4.25 -7.92 -14.21
C ARG A 76 -2.87 -8.18 -14.79
N ILE A 77 -2.75 -8.16 -16.12
CA ILE A 77 -1.46 -8.37 -16.78
C ILE A 77 -0.49 -7.25 -16.39
N ALA A 78 -0.93 -5.99 -16.48
CA ALA A 78 -0.12 -4.84 -16.09
C ALA A 78 0.29 -4.87 -14.61
N GLY A 79 -0.66 -5.16 -13.71
CA GLY A 79 -0.40 -5.30 -12.28
C GLY A 79 0.54 -6.46 -11.94
N GLY A 80 0.39 -7.60 -12.61
CA GLY A 80 1.29 -8.75 -12.47
C GLY A 80 2.71 -8.44 -12.92
N ILE A 81 2.87 -7.76 -14.07
CA ILE A 81 4.18 -7.29 -14.55
C ILE A 81 4.79 -6.30 -13.56
N MET A 82 4.00 -5.36 -13.04
CA MET A 82 4.46 -4.41 -12.03
C MET A 82 4.98 -5.14 -10.79
N LEU A 83 4.18 -6.02 -10.19
CA LEU A 83 4.57 -6.79 -8.99
C LEU A 83 5.82 -7.65 -9.25
N PHE A 84 5.95 -8.25 -10.44
CA PHE A 84 7.15 -8.97 -10.83
C PHE A 84 8.39 -8.05 -10.88
N LEU A 85 8.29 -6.88 -11.51
CA LEU A 85 9.38 -5.91 -11.55
C LEU A 85 9.75 -5.41 -10.15
N ILE A 86 8.75 -5.19 -9.28
CA ILE A 86 8.98 -4.84 -7.86
C ILE A 86 9.77 -5.94 -7.16
N ALA A 87 9.38 -7.20 -7.31
CA ALA A 87 10.07 -8.34 -6.69
C ALA A 87 11.51 -8.48 -7.20
N VAL A 88 11.74 -8.27 -8.51
CA VAL A 88 13.07 -8.26 -9.11
C VAL A 88 13.92 -7.09 -8.57
N GLU A 89 13.34 -5.91 -8.42
CA GLU A 89 14.02 -4.74 -7.84
C GLU A 89 14.41 -4.95 -6.38
N MET A 90 13.58 -5.68 -5.61
CA MET A 90 13.89 -6.11 -4.24
C MET A 90 15.04 -7.11 -4.21
N LEU A 91 15.05 -8.12 -5.10
CA LEU A 91 16.10 -9.13 -5.18
C LEU A 91 17.49 -8.52 -5.46
N PHE A 92 17.53 -7.48 -6.29
CA PHE A 92 18.77 -6.77 -6.63
C PHE A 92 19.10 -5.59 -5.69
N GLU A 93 18.37 -5.46 -4.56
CA GLU A 93 18.56 -4.45 -3.51
C GLU A 93 18.53 -2.97 -3.99
N LYS A 94 18.18 -2.73 -5.26
CA LYS A 94 18.09 -1.39 -5.88
C LYS A 94 17.04 -0.50 -5.23
N ARG A 95 16.08 -1.11 -4.53
CA ARG A 95 15.04 -0.45 -3.75
C ARG A 95 15.61 0.42 -2.63
N THR A 96 16.60 -0.07 -1.87
CA THR A 96 17.09 0.62 -0.67
C THR A 96 17.86 1.89 -1.04
N GLU A 97 18.67 1.86 -2.10
CA GLU A 97 19.44 3.03 -2.55
C GLU A 97 18.57 4.12 -3.19
N ARG A 98 17.62 3.77 -4.08
CA ARG A 98 16.77 4.77 -4.75
C ARG A 98 15.72 5.37 -3.81
N ARG A 99 15.22 4.59 -2.85
CA ARG A 99 14.21 5.04 -1.87
C ARG A 99 14.80 5.97 -0.83
N ASN A 100 16.03 5.71 -0.37
CA ASN A 100 16.76 6.64 0.49
C ASN A 100 17.05 7.96 -0.23
N ARG A 101 17.46 7.92 -1.50
CA ARG A 101 17.78 9.14 -2.26
C ARG A 101 16.57 10.07 -2.44
N ASN A 102 15.39 9.52 -2.75
CA ASN A 102 14.18 10.33 -2.94
C ASN A 102 13.62 10.88 -1.61
N ALA A 103 13.82 10.19 -0.49
CA ALA A 103 13.44 10.69 0.84
C ALA A 103 14.34 11.87 1.25
N THR A 104 15.62 11.82 0.90
CA THR A 104 16.58 12.92 1.16
C THR A 104 16.40 14.10 0.19
N GLU A 105 16.07 13.86 -1.09
CA GLU A 105 15.91 14.93 -2.09
C GLU A 105 14.63 15.76 -1.90
N THR A 106 13.59 15.23 -1.23
CA THR A 106 12.37 16.01 -0.89
C THR A 106 12.47 16.69 0.48
N THR A 107 13.53 16.40 1.25
CA THR A 107 13.81 17.05 2.52
C THR A 107 14.84 18.15 2.26
N GLU A 108 14.38 19.36 1.94
CA GLU A 108 15.27 20.52 1.99
C GLU A 108 15.95 20.57 3.39
N PRO A 109 17.27 20.83 3.50
CA PRO A 109 18.02 20.70 4.75
C PRO A 109 17.76 21.85 5.74
N GLY A 110 16.50 22.25 5.93
CA GLY A 110 16.11 23.40 6.73
C GLY A 110 14.91 23.20 7.65
N HIS A 111 14.21 22.06 7.63
CA HIS A 111 13.02 21.84 8.46
C HIS A 111 13.20 20.61 9.36
N VAL A 112 13.89 20.81 10.49
CA VAL A 112 13.94 19.88 11.63
C VAL A 112 12.62 19.90 12.43
N GLU A 113 11.53 20.32 11.78
CA GLU A 113 10.15 20.32 12.30
C GLU A 113 9.23 19.47 11.41
N SER A 114 9.73 18.39 10.79
CA SER A 114 8.84 17.40 10.16
C SER A 114 7.97 16.76 11.26
N GLY A 115 6.74 17.23 11.40
CA GLY A 115 5.83 16.74 12.42
C GLY A 115 5.57 15.25 12.22
N ALA A 116 5.15 14.57 13.29
CA ALA A 116 4.73 13.16 13.24
C ALA A 116 3.73 12.85 12.10
N GLY A 117 2.95 13.86 11.68
CA GLY A 117 2.02 13.75 10.54
C GLY A 117 2.69 13.60 9.18
N ASP A 118 3.82 14.27 8.94
CA ASP A 118 4.48 14.25 7.62
C ASP A 118 5.04 12.86 7.33
N ILE A 119 5.76 12.27 8.29
CA ILE A 119 6.31 10.91 8.20
C ILE A 119 5.21 9.87 8.02
N ALA A 120 4.07 10.05 8.71
CA ALA A 120 2.92 9.16 8.60
C ALA A 120 2.29 9.18 7.20
N VAL A 121 2.17 10.36 6.58
CA VAL A 121 1.63 10.52 5.21
C VAL A 121 2.65 10.03 4.17
N PHE A 122 3.89 10.52 4.27
CA PHE A 122 4.98 10.21 3.35
C PHE A 122 6.29 9.94 4.11
N PRO A 123 7.02 8.85 3.83
CA PRO A 123 6.73 7.83 2.82
C PRO A 123 5.86 6.65 3.32
N LEU A 124 5.44 6.65 4.59
CA LEU A 124 4.81 5.47 5.23
C LEU A 124 3.45 5.11 4.62
N ALA A 125 2.43 5.96 4.75
CA ALA A 125 1.13 5.67 4.15
C ALA A 125 1.24 5.63 2.63
N THR A 126 1.90 6.63 2.05
CA THR A 126 2.18 6.72 0.62
C THR A 126 3.67 6.94 0.37
N PRO A 127 4.34 6.14 -0.49
CA PRO A 127 3.83 5.01 -1.26
C PRO A 127 4.25 3.64 -0.68
N LEU A 128 4.64 3.53 0.59
CA LEU A 128 5.09 2.26 1.18
C LEU A 128 3.93 1.30 1.46
N ILE A 129 2.90 1.71 2.21
CA ILE A 129 1.75 0.85 2.52
C ILE A 129 0.73 0.86 1.36
N ALA A 130 0.18 2.04 1.04
CA ALA A 130 -0.75 2.22 -0.08
C ALA A 130 0.01 2.46 -1.40
N GLY A 131 0.93 1.55 -1.71
CA GLY A 131 1.70 1.58 -2.94
C GLY A 131 0.89 1.09 -4.17
N PRO A 132 1.46 1.23 -5.37
CA PRO A 132 0.80 0.80 -6.62
C PRO A 132 0.48 -0.70 -6.64
N GLY A 133 1.27 -1.53 -5.96
CA GLY A 133 0.99 -2.96 -5.82
C GLY A 133 -0.28 -3.22 -5.00
N ALA A 134 -0.40 -2.62 -3.82
CA ALA A 134 -1.57 -2.77 -2.95
C ALA A 134 -2.83 -2.19 -3.61
N ALA A 135 -2.71 -1.02 -4.26
CA ALA A 135 -3.79 -0.42 -5.03
C ALA A 135 -4.23 -1.31 -6.21
N ALA A 136 -3.30 -1.89 -6.97
CA ALA A 136 -3.65 -2.82 -8.05
C ALA A 136 -4.36 -4.07 -7.51
N SER A 137 -3.83 -4.66 -6.43
CA SER A 137 -4.41 -5.84 -5.79
C SER A 137 -5.84 -5.60 -5.31
N ILE A 138 -6.12 -4.48 -4.62
CA ILE A 138 -7.47 -4.22 -4.10
C ILE A 138 -8.49 -4.00 -5.23
N ILE A 139 -8.09 -3.33 -6.32
CA ILE A 139 -8.94 -3.15 -7.51
C ILE A 139 -9.27 -4.50 -8.15
N LEU A 140 -8.29 -5.40 -8.22
CA LEU A 140 -8.48 -6.72 -8.82
C LEU A 140 -9.37 -7.63 -7.97
N LEU A 141 -9.18 -7.63 -6.65
CA LEU A 141 -9.99 -8.39 -5.70
C LEU A 141 -11.44 -7.92 -5.71
N MET A 142 -11.66 -6.60 -5.68
CA MET A 142 -13.00 -5.99 -5.82
C MET A 142 -13.62 -6.27 -7.19
N GLY A 143 -12.80 -6.26 -8.25
CA GLY A 143 -13.22 -6.55 -9.60
C GLY A 143 -13.65 -8.00 -9.83
N GLN A 144 -13.12 -8.96 -9.06
CA GLN A 144 -13.48 -10.39 -9.11
C GLN A 144 -14.82 -10.70 -8.47
N HIS A 145 -15.21 -9.94 -7.44
CA HIS A 145 -16.39 -10.19 -6.62
C HIS A 145 -17.52 -9.18 -6.90
N GLN A 146 -17.64 -8.74 -8.16
CA GLN A 146 -18.67 -7.77 -8.53
C GLN A 146 -20.07 -8.34 -8.38
N GLY A 147 -20.97 -7.54 -7.83
CA GLY A 147 -22.36 -7.93 -7.60
C GLY A 147 -22.59 -8.70 -6.30
N ASP A 148 -21.53 -9.08 -5.59
CA ASP A 148 -21.62 -9.70 -4.26
C ASP A 148 -21.17 -8.72 -3.18
N LEU A 149 -22.16 -8.02 -2.61
CA LEU A 149 -21.98 -7.04 -1.53
C LEU A 149 -21.31 -7.64 -0.29
N ILE A 150 -21.56 -8.91 0.01
CA ILE A 150 -20.96 -9.58 1.17
C ILE A 150 -19.48 -9.76 0.91
N SER A 151 -19.11 -10.32 -0.24
CA SER A 151 -17.70 -10.49 -0.63
C SER A 151 -16.93 -9.16 -0.66
N GLN A 152 -17.55 -8.09 -1.16
CA GLN A 152 -16.94 -6.75 -1.16
C GLN A 152 -16.76 -6.18 0.24
N ALA A 153 -17.73 -6.38 1.14
CA ALA A 153 -17.60 -5.97 2.54
C ALA A 153 -16.48 -6.75 3.25
N VAL A 154 -16.31 -8.04 2.96
CA VAL A 154 -15.18 -8.83 3.47
C VAL A 154 -13.85 -8.26 3.00
N ILE A 155 -13.74 -7.93 1.71
CA ILE A 155 -12.50 -7.38 1.14
C ILE A 155 -12.12 -6.05 1.82
N LEU A 156 -13.11 -5.18 2.08
CA LEU A 156 -12.88 -3.89 2.74
C LEU A 156 -12.58 -4.00 4.25
N ALA A 157 -12.94 -5.13 4.88
CA ALA A 157 -12.73 -5.36 6.29
C ALA A 157 -11.34 -5.94 6.62
N VAL A 158 -10.61 -6.42 5.61
CA VAL A 158 -9.25 -6.96 5.71
C VAL A 158 -8.21 -5.84 5.63
#